data_AF-A0A9W8WLU5-F1
#
_entry.id   AF-A0A9W8WLU5-F1
#
_cell.length_a   1.000
_cell.length_b   1.000
_cell.length_c   1.000
_cell.angle_alpha   90.00
_cell.angle_beta   90.00
_cell.angle_gamma   90.00
#
_symmetry.space_group_name_H-M   'P 1'
#
loop_
_entity.id
_entity.type
_entity.pdbx_description
1 polymer ?
#
loop_
_entity_poly.entity_id
_entity_poly.type
_entity_poly.pdbx_seq_one_letter_code
_entity_poly.pdbx_strand_id
1 'polypeptide(L)'
;MPLEKATGLVQRFRSPRRVLLQLTLFVSLSLFLLCVTCRGWPSEWLRVDWSQLSQAELDNITATAREFADHEIQPPYKEKFWEVGQRSRQLSQWLSQYDRLNPNSWVGKELLATTETTAQQLFPFLRKPARNPRSRTPLSDLRKSFVQSSRGIVIPVGGGEQAVRFASHLIVSLRKVLGCTLPIQIVYAGDEDLSQEERSKIANLEGAMDIEFLNIFDVFDDSTMKLKDGGWAIKAFAVLASKFEQVILLDADAVFLQKPETLFSQRPYVQKGAYLFHDRLLWQHAFRSRHDWWKDQIKIPSSEMNNSLVWTEDYAEECDSGVVVVNKARVNVLVGMLHVAWQNTYDVREEVTYKLTHGDKESWWLGLELGGSTYEFEKHYGSMIGWADDSSAQNVTKVCSFVIAHTDDKDKLIWYNGSLLKNKKVDPKGYEVPEYWMVDGKWHKGASKADMSCMDGSEAIKLTDEEKRVLKESIDAAKKVDATLKLKLD
;
A
#
# COMPACT_ATOMS: atom_id res chain seq x y z
N MET A 1 -58.51 -43.04 83.59
CA MET A 1 -59.96 -43.08 83.34
C MET A 1 -60.47 -41.65 83.28
N PRO A 2 -61.38 -41.22 82.37
CA PRO A 2 -61.77 -41.68 81.01
C PRO A 2 -61.34 -40.62 79.93
N LEU A 3 -61.25 -40.84 78.61
CA LEU A 3 -62.11 -41.37 77.53
C LEU A 3 -63.10 -40.35 76.91
N GLU A 4 -63.10 -40.31 75.56
CA GLU A 4 -64.06 -39.70 74.59
C GLU A 4 -63.93 -38.20 74.23
N LYS A 5 -64.17 -37.70 73.01
CA LYS A 5 -64.19 -38.13 71.59
C LYS A 5 -64.75 -36.93 70.78
N ALA A 6 -64.25 -36.69 69.55
CA ALA A 6 -64.93 -36.16 68.34
C ALA A 6 -65.65 -34.78 68.40
N THR A 7 -65.75 -33.89 67.39
CA THR A 7 -65.34 -33.75 65.97
C THR A 7 -65.84 -32.36 65.52
N GLY A 8 -65.16 -31.66 64.58
CA GLY A 8 -65.77 -30.55 63.82
C GLY A 8 -64.81 -29.50 63.24
N LEU A 9 -64.51 -29.62 61.95
CA LEU A 9 -63.79 -28.69 61.06
C LEU A 9 -64.32 -27.24 61.07
N VAL A 10 -63.47 -26.25 60.75
CA VAL A 10 -63.42 -25.56 59.43
C VAL A 10 -62.31 -24.50 59.42
N GLN A 11 -61.34 -24.69 58.53
CA GLN A 11 -60.36 -23.68 58.09
C GLN A 11 -61.08 -22.54 57.35
N ARG A 12 -60.85 -21.29 57.76
CA ARG A 12 -61.26 -20.09 57.00
C ARG A 12 -60.19 -19.76 55.95
N PHE A 13 -60.53 -20.02 54.69
CA PHE A 13 -59.80 -19.55 53.51
C PHE A 13 -59.63 -18.02 53.52
N ARG A 14 -58.38 -17.54 53.50
CA ARG A 14 -58.05 -16.16 53.07
C ARG A 14 -58.11 -16.13 51.54
N SER A 15 -58.82 -15.15 50.98
CA SER A 15 -59.17 -15.14 49.55
C SER A 15 -57.94 -15.10 48.62
N PRO A 16 -57.88 -15.93 47.56
CA PRO A 16 -56.74 -15.99 46.62
C PRO A 16 -56.42 -14.66 45.96
N ARG A 17 -57.43 -13.79 45.78
CA ARG A 17 -57.27 -12.47 45.14
C ARG A 17 -56.39 -11.50 45.95
N ARG A 18 -56.40 -11.58 47.29
CA ARG A 18 -55.55 -10.70 48.12
C ARG A 18 -54.09 -11.14 48.12
N VAL A 19 -53.83 -12.45 48.09
CA VAL A 19 -52.48 -13.00 47.99
C VAL A 19 -51.87 -12.68 46.62
N LEU A 20 -52.65 -12.80 45.55
CA LEU A 20 -52.20 -12.46 44.20
C LEU A 20 -51.87 -10.96 44.05
N LEU A 21 -52.69 -10.07 44.63
CA LEU A 21 -52.43 -8.62 44.62
C LEU A 21 -51.20 -8.24 45.44
N GLN A 22 -50.96 -8.92 46.57
CA GLN A 22 -49.78 -8.67 47.40
C GLN A 22 -48.50 -9.19 46.73
N LEU A 23 -48.56 -10.34 46.04
CA LEU A 23 -47.45 -10.86 45.26
C LEU A 23 -47.12 -9.98 44.05
N THR A 24 -48.11 -9.47 43.31
CA THR A 24 -47.85 -8.57 42.18
C THR A 24 -47.29 -7.22 42.65
N LEU A 25 -47.75 -6.68 43.78
CA LEU A 25 -47.15 -5.50 44.40
C LEU A 25 -45.71 -5.75 44.88
N PHE A 26 -45.43 -6.92 45.44
CA PHE A 26 -44.07 -7.25 45.90
C PHE A 26 -43.09 -7.45 44.74
N VAL A 27 -43.53 -8.11 43.66
CA VAL A 27 -42.71 -8.32 42.45
C VAL A 27 -42.48 -7.01 41.71
N SER A 28 -43.51 -6.15 41.59
CA SER A 28 -43.36 -4.83 40.95
C SER A 28 -42.50 -3.88 41.78
N LEU A 29 -42.61 -3.89 43.11
CA LEU A 29 -41.74 -3.10 43.99
C LEU A 29 -40.29 -3.62 43.95
N SER A 30 -40.09 -4.94 43.84
CA SER A 30 -38.76 -5.56 43.72
C SER A 30 -38.12 -5.25 42.36
N LEU A 31 -38.87 -5.29 41.26
CA LEU A 31 -38.42 -4.89 39.92
C LEU A 31 -38.13 -3.39 39.85
N PHE A 32 -38.96 -2.55 40.48
CA PHE A 32 -38.73 -1.12 40.55
C PHE A 32 -37.49 -0.78 41.38
N LEU A 33 -37.29 -1.45 42.54
CA LEU A 33 -36.08 -1.33 43.33
C LEU A 33 -34.86 -1.82 42.56
N LEU A 34 -34.94 -2.91 41.79
CA LEU A 34 -33.87 -3.36 40.90
C LEU A 34 -33.56 -2.30 39.82
N CYS A 35 -34.58 -1.71 39.19
CA CYS A 35 -34.37 -0.67 38.17
C CYS A 35 -33.82 0.63 38.77
N VAL A 36 -34.16 0.96 40.01
CA VAL A 36 -33.67 2.16 40.72
C VAL A 36 -32.27 1.96 41.27
N THR A 37 -31.91 0.76 41.74
CA THR A 37 -30.54 0.43 42.19
C THR A 37 -29.59 0.17 41.01
N CYS A 38 -30.08 -0.35 39.88
CA CYS A 38 -29.30 -0.48 38.65
C CYS A 38 -29.08 0.85 37.91
N ARG A 39 -29.78 1.93 38.25
CA ARG A 39 -29.53 3.29 37.70
C ARG A 39 -28.25 3.94 38.21
N GLY A 40 -27.56 3.35 39.18
CA GLY A 40 -26.30 3.84 39.74
C GLY A 40 -25.12 2.87 39.64
N TRP A 41 -25.25 1.76 38.91
CA TRP A 41 -24.13 0.87 38.65
C TRP A 41 -23.36 1.37 37.43
N PRO A 42 -22.02 1.49 37.50
CA PRO A 42 -21.21 1.75 36.31
C PRO A 42 -21.57 0.71 35.26
N SER A 43 -21.91 1.16 34.06
CA SER A 43 -22.16 0.33 32.86
C SER A 43 -20.93 -0.48 32.40
N GLU A 44 -19.97 -0.73 33.29
CA GLU A 44 -18.77 -1.54 33.08
C GLU A 44 -19.01 -3.02 33.45
N TRP A 45 -19.90 -3.33 34.39
CA TRP A 45 -20.08 -4.71 34.89
C TRP A 45 -21.04 -5.59 34.07
N LEU A 46 -21.78 -5.00 33.13
CA LEU A 46 -22.67 -5.71 32.19
C LEU A 46 -22.25 -5.50 30.73
N ARG A 47 -20.96 -5.22 30.48
CA ARG A 47 -20.40 -5.48 29.16
C ARG A 47 -20.05 -6.95 29.09
N VAL A 48 -20.96 -7.75 28.52
CA VAL A 48 -20.52 -8.98 27.85
C VAL A 48 -19.57 -8.51 26.76
N ASP A 49 -18.29 -8.72 26.99
CA ASP A 49 -17.26 -8.38 26.04
C ASP A 49 -17.28 -9.41 24.91
N TRP A 50 -18.03 -9.10 23.85
CA TRP A 50 -18.07 -9.89 22.62
C TRP A 50 -16.74 -9.88 21.85
N SER A 51 -15.68 -9.24 22.37
CA SER A 51 -14.33 -9.26 21.78
C SER A 51 -13.48 -10.46 22.18
N GLN A 52 -14.00 -11.38 22.99
CA GLN A 52 -13.21 -12.53 23.45
C GLN A 52 -13.16 -13.64 22.40
N LEU A 53 -11.97 -13.82 21.83
CA LEU A 53 -11.60 -15.01 21.06
C LEU A 53 -11.68 -16.24 21.99
N SER A 54 -12.51 -17.23 21.62
CA SER A 54 -12.70 -18.43 22.44
C SER A 54 -11.46 -19.32 22.43
N GLN A 55 -11.32 -20.17 23.45
CA GLN A 55 -10.23 -21.16 23.51
C GLN A 55 -10.23 -22.07 22.29
N ALA A 56 -11.40 -22.55 21.85
CA ALA A 56 -11.51 -23.42 20.68
C ALA A 56 -11.07 -22.74 19.39
N GLU A 57 -11.38 -21.45 19.22
CA GLU A 57 -10.88 -20.66 18.08
C GLU A 57 -9.37 -20.48 18.14
N LEU A 58 -8.80 -20.19 19.32
CA LEU A 58 -7.35 -20.09 19.49
C LEU A 58 -6.64 -21.42 19.20
N ASP A 59 -7.20 -22.54 19.66
CA ASP A 59 -6.64 -23.87 19.42
C ASP A 59 -6.65 -24.18 17.92
N ASN A 60 -7.72 -23.80 17.20
CA ASN A 60 -7.80 -23.94 15.75
C ASN A 60 -6.75 -23.06 15.03
N ILE A 61 -6.62 -21.79 15.40
CA ILE A 61 -5.60 -20.88 14.85
C ILE A 61 -4.20 -21.45 15.06
N THR A 62 -3.93 -21.93 16.28
CA THR A 62 -2.62 -22.49 16.65
C THR A 62 -2.35 -23.79 15.88
N ALA A 63 -3.36 -24.63 15.66
CA ALA A 63 -3.24 -25.82 14.84
C ALA A 63 -2.92 -25.48 13.37
N THR A 64 -3.61 -24.50 12.78
CA THR A 64 -3.33 -24.04 11.42
C THR A 64 -1.92 -23.42 11.30
N ALA A 65 -1.49 -22.64 12.28
CA ALA A 65 -0.13 -22.09 12.29
C ALA A 65 0.95 -23.17 12.39
N ARG A 66 0.70 -24.26 13.15
CA ARG A 66 1.59 -25.42 13.18
C ARG A 66 1.64 -26.14 11.83
N GLU A 67 0.50 -26.32 11.17
CA GLU A 67 0.46 -26.89 9.82
C GLU A 67 1.30 -26.06 8.84
N PHE A 68 1.24 -24.73 8.92
CA PHE A 68 2.08 -23.84 8.11
C PHE A 68 3.58 -23.97 8.44
N ALA A 69 3.91 -24.18 9.71
CA ALA A 69 5.28 -24.41 10.16
C ALA A 69 5.85 -25.74 9.66
N ASP A 70 5.03 -26.79 9.67
CA ASP A 70 5.42 -28.12 9.19
C ASP A 70 5.57 -28.16 7.66
N HIS A 71 4.91 -27.24 6.94
CA HIS A 71 4.95 -27.11 5.49
C HIS A 71 5.47 -25.72 5.10
N GLU A 72 6.75 -25.45 5.33
CA GLU A 72 7.34 -24.18 4.96
C GLU A 72 7.27 -23.92 3.44
N ILE A 73 7.13 -22.64 3.07
CA ILE A 73 7.23 -22.22 1.66
C ILE A 73 8.69 -22.33 1.24
N GLN A 74 8.96 -23.18 0.26
CA GLN A 74 10.29 -23.50 -0.25
C GLN A 74 10.27 -23.44 -1.78
N PRO A 75 11.42 -23.19 -2.43
CA PRO A 75 11.52 -23.22 -3.88
C PRO A 75 11.20 -24.62 -4.44
N PRO A 76 10.69 -24.73 -5.68
CA PRO A 76 10.39 -23.62 -6.60
C PRO A 76 9.17 -22.79 -6.16
N TYR A 77 9.32 -21.47 -6.20
CA TYR A 77 8.31 -20.50 -5.77
C TYR A 77 7.20 -20.27 -6.79
N LYS A 78 7.39 -20.64 -8.06
CA LYS A 78 6.43 -20.34 -9.14
C LYS A 78 4.98 -20.74 -8.83
N GLU A 79 4.78 -21.87 -8.16
CA GLU A 79 3.45 -22.41 -7.84
C GLU A 79 2.99 -22.07 -6.41
N LYS A 80 3.71 -21.16 -5.72
CA LYS A 80 3.51 -20.86 -4.29
C LYS A 80 2.79 -19.55 -4.03
N PHE A 81 2.54 -18.73 -5.04
CA PHE A 81 1.97 -17.40 -4.88
C PHE A 81 0.54 -17.46 -4.32
N TRP A 82 -0.31 -18.37 -4.82
CA TRP A 82 -1.65 -18.59 -4.25
C TRP A 82 -1.58 -19.00 -2.78
N GLU A 83 -0.70 -19.95 -2.46
CA GLU A 83 -0.53 -20.47 -1.11
C GLU A 83 -0.07 -19.37 -0.14
N VAL A 84 0.93 -18.58 -0.52
CA VAL A 84 1.41 -17.42 0.24
C VAL A 84 0.30 -16.39 0.41
N GLY A 85 -0.51 -16.15 -0.63
CA GLY A 85 -1.72 -15.32 -0.57
C GLY A 85 -2.73 -15.81 0.48
N GLN A 86 -3.05 -17.10 0.49
CA GLN A 86 -3.99 -17.66 1.48
C GLN A 86 -3.46 -17.55 2.91
N ARG A 87 -2.18 -17.86 3.13
CA ARG A 87 -1.53 -17.68 4.43
C ARG A 87 -1.51 -16.21 4.86
N SER A 88 -1.31 -15.29 3.91
CA SER A 88 -1.39 -13.84 4.15
C SER A 88 -2.80 -13.40 4.57
N ARG A 89 -3.85 -13.91 3.93
CA ARG A 89 -5.25 -13.62 4.31
C ARG A 89 -5.54 -14.06 5.74
N GLN A 90 -5.08 -15.25 6.14
CA GLN A 90 -5.21 -15.72 7.52
C GLN A 90 -4.42 -14.86 8.50
N LEU A 91 -3.18 -14.52 8.18
CA LEU A 91 -2.35 -13.63 8.99
C LEU A 91 -3.04 -12.27 9.22
N SER A 92 -3.65 -11.69 8.19
CA SER A 92 -4.43 -10.44 8.31
C SER A 92 -5.62 -10.59 9.25
N GLN A 93 -6.31 -11.74 9.23
CA GLN A 93 -7.42 -12.01 10.15
C GLN A 93 -6.95 -12.13 11.59
N TRP A 94 -5.86 -12.88 11.84
CA TRP A 94 -5.30 -13.06 13.18
C TRP A 94 -4.78 -11.76 13.77
N LEU A 95 -4.10 -10.92 12.97
CA LEU A 95 -3.70 -9.57 13.38
C LEU A 95 -4.91 -8.70 13.76
N SER A 96 -5.96 -8.72 12.94
CA SER A 96 -7.18 -7.94 13.20
C SER A 96 -7.94 -8.44 14.44
N GLN A 97 -7.86 -9.74 14.75
CA GLN A 97 -8.38 -10.30 15.99
C GLN A 97 -7.53 -9.85 17.18
N TYR A 98 -6.20 -9.97 17.09
CA TYR A 98 -5.27 -9.56 18.13
C TYR A 98 -5.42 -8.08 18.51
N ASP A 99 -5.57 -7.19 17.52
CA ASP A 99 -5.72 -5.74 17.76
C ASP A 99 -6.96 -5.37 18.59
N ARG A 100 -7.93 -6.30 18.74
CA ARG A 100 -9.15 -6.12 19.56
C ARG A 100 -9.03 -6.75 20.96
N LEU A 101 -7.98 -7.52 21.22
CA LEU A 101 -7.79 -8.23 22.49
C LEU A 101 -6.98 -7.41 23.49
N ASN A 102 -7.12 -7.76 24.77
CA ASN A 102 -6.20 -7.29 25.80
C ASN A 102 -4.84 -8.00 25.62
N PRO A 103 -3.74 -7.28 25.32
CA PRO A 103 -2.43 -7.88 25.06
C PRO A 103 -1.81 -8.55 26.29
N ASN A 104 -2.31 -8.26 27.50
CA ASN A 104 -1.83 -8.87 28.73
C ASN A 104 -2.54 -10.19 29.07
N SER A 105 -3.67 -10.49 28.42
CA SER A 105 -4.40 -11.74 28.59
C SER A 105 -3.60 -12.93 28.05
N TRP A 106 -3.87 -14.13 28.56
CA TRP A 106 -3.22 -15.35 28.06
C TRP A 106 -3.52 -15.57 26.57
N VAL A 107 -4.80 -15.43 26.16
CA VAL A 107 -5.23 -15.55 24.75
C VAL A 107 -4.54 -14.52 23.85
N GLY A 108 -4.45 -13.26 24.29
CA GLY A 108 -3.77 -12.20 23.53
C GLY A 108 -2.28 -12.47 23.34
N LYS A 109 -1.60 -12.97 24.37
CA LYS A 109 -0.17 -13.36 24.28
C LYS A 109 0.05 -14.53 23.34
N GLU A 110 -0.80 -15.54 23.41
CA GLU A 110 -0.69 -16.73 22.57
C GLU A 110 -1.00 -16.39 21.10
N LEU A 111 -2.07 -15.63 20.84
CA LEU A 111 -2.40 -15.20 19.48
C LEU A 111 -1.29 -14.33 18.89
N LEU A 112 -0.68 -13.43 19.68
CA LEU A 112 0.47 -12.65 19.25
C LEU A 112 1.65 -13.55 18.88
N ALA A 113 2.03 -14.50 19.74
CA ALA A 113 3.14 -15.40 19.49
C ALA A 113 2.93 -16.24 18.23
N THR A 114 1.72 -16.77 18.03
CA THR A 114 1.32 -17.51 16.84
C THR A 114 1.40 -16.64 15.59
N THR A 115 0.82 -15.44 15.63
CA THR A 115 0.81 -14.48 14.53
C THR A 115 2.23 -14.07 14.12
N GLU A 116 3.10 -13.77 15.09
CA GLU A 116 4.50 -13.38 14.86
C GLU A 116 5.32 -14.52 14.26
N THR A 117 5.11 -15.75 14.72
CA THR A 117 5.79 -16.94 14.19
C THR A 117 5.40 -17.17 12.74
N THR A 118 4.10 -17.14 12.43
CA THR A 118 3.60 -17.31 11.06
C THR A 118 4.07 -16.19 10.14
N ALA A 119 4.08 -14.93 10.60
CA ALA A 119 4.60 -13.81 9.82
C ALA A 119 6.08 -14.00 9.45
N GLN A 120 6.91 -14.41 10.40
CA GLN A 120 8.34 -14.67 10.18
C GLN A 120 8.59 -15.88 9.25
N GLN A 121 7.74 -16.89 9.32
CA GLN A 121 7.82 -18.05 8.41
C GLN A 121 7.47 -17.66 6.98
N LEU A 122 6.38 -16.89 6.81
CA LEU A 122 5.88 -16.47 5.52
C LEU A 122 6.75 -15.39 4.86
N PHE A 123 7.32 -14.50 5.67
CA PHE A 123 8.10 -13.34 5.22
C PHE A 123 9.51 -13.37 5.85
N PRO A 124 10.48 -14.05 5.21
CA PRO A 124 11.80 -14.29 5.79
C PRO A 124 12.59 -13.04 6.20
N PHE A 125 12.34 -11.89 5.55
CA PHE A 125 12.94 -10.60 5.88
C PHE A 125 12.51 -10.05 7.25
N LEU A 126 11.53 -10.67 7.93
CA LEU A 126 11.14 -10.35 9.31
C LEU A 126 11.92 -11.17 10.36
N ARG A 127 12.61 -12.26 10.01
CA ARG A 127 13.20 -13.20 10.99
C ARG A 127 14.36 -12.61 11.82
N LYS A 128 15.08 -11.64 11.26
CA LYS A 128 16.25 -11.00 11.88
C LYS A 128 16.23 -9.51 11.63
N PRO A 129 15.31 -8.74 12.24
CA PRO A 129 15.25 -7.30 11.99
C PRO A 129 16.53 -6.65 12.51
N ALA A 130 17.11 -5.74 11.71
CA ALA A 130 18.37 -5.09 12.06
C ALA A 130 18.23 -4.19 13.31
N ARG A 131 17.09 -3.52 13.48
CA ARG A 131 16.80 -2.65 14.65
C ARG A 131 16.83 -3.40 15.99
N ASN A 132 16.33 -4.64 16.01
CA ASN A 132 16.22 -5.43 17.23
C ASN A 132 16.42 -6.93 16.94
N PRO A 133 17.68 -7.39 16.76
CA PRO A 133 17.97 -8.76 16.32
C PRO A 133 17.50 -9.87 17.28
N ARG A 134 17.12 -9.52 18.52
CA ARG A 134 16.61 -10.45 19.54
C ARG A 134 15.10 -10.38 19.70
N SER A 135 14.40 -9.58 18.91
CA SER A 135 12.95 -9.48 18.98
C SER A 135 12.30 -10.82 18.68
N ARG A 136 11.32 -11.19 19.49
CA ARG A 136 10.41 -12.31 19.21
C ARG A 136 9.14 -11.86 18.49
N THR A 137 8.96 -10.55 18.35
CA THR A 137 7.77 -9.94 17.76
C THR A 137 8.14 -8.90 16.69
N PRO A 138 8.94 -9.29 15.67
CA PRO A 138 9.46 -8.35 14.68
C PRO A 138 8.37 -7.67 13.85
N LEU A 139 7.23 -8.31 13.60
CA LEU A 139 6.11 -7.68 12.89
C LEU A 139 5.49 -6.56 13.75
N SER A 140 5.27 -6.82 15.04
CA SER A 140 4.81 -5.80 15.98
C SER A 140 5.81 -4.67 16.15
N ASP A 141 7.11 -4.95 16.17
CA ASP A 141 8.15 -3.93 16.24
C ASP A 141 8.14 -3.03 14.99
N LEU A 142 7.98 -3.64 13.80
CA LEU A 142 7.80 -2.90 12.55
C LEU A 142 6.55 -2.00 12.62
N ARG A 143 5.40 -2.54 13.02
CA ARG A 143 4.14 -1.79 13.18
C ARG A 143 4.28 -0.62 14.16
N LYS A 144 4.95 -0.83 15.31
CA LYS A 144 5.21 0.20 16.32
C LYS A 144 6.15 1.31 15.83
N SER A 145 6.93 1.05 14.79
CA SER A 145 7.81 2.07 14.21
C SER A 145 7.06 3.09 13.35
N PHE A 146 5.79 2.84 13.02
CA PHE A 146 4.97 3.77 12.27
C PHE A 146 4.44 4.85 13.21
N VAL A 147 4.61 6.12 12.81
CA VAL A 147 4.09 7.26 13.55
C VAL A 147 2.60 7.38 13.25
N GLN A 148 1.78 7.32 14.30
CA GLN A 148 0.33 7.35 14.17
C GLN A 148 -0.17 8.58 13.38
N SER A 149 -1.10 8.35 12.46
CA SER A 149 -1.74 9.33 11.57
C SER A 149 -0.78 10.11 10.65
N SER A 150 0.51 9.75 10.60
CA SER A 150 1.49 10.46 9.80
C SER A 150 1.31 10.18 8.30
N ARG A 151 1.64 11.20 7.50
CA ARG A 151 1.65 11.20 6.04
C ARG A 151 3.03 11.63 5.57
N GLY A 152 3.56 10.98 4.56
CA GLY A 152 4.85 11.37 3.99
C GLY A 152 5.11 10.78 2.62
N ILE A 153 6.14 11.34 1.99
CA ILE A 153 6.65 10.90 0.69
C ILE A 153 7.87 10.02 0.93
N VAL A 154 7.95 8.91 0.20
CA VAL A 154 9.10 8.00 0.23
C VAL A 154 9.69 7.97 -1.17
N ILE A 155 10.99 8.24 -1.28
CA ILE A 155 11.71 8.23 -2.56
C ILE A 155 12.92 7.30 -2.41
N PRO A 156 12.92 6.13 -3.04
CA PRO A 156 14.13 5.31 -3.12
C PRO A 156 15.15 5.99 -4.02
N VAL A 157 16.37 6.20 -3.53
CA VAL A 157 17.45 6.85 -4.27
C VAL A 157 18.74 6.07 -4.06
N GLY A 158 19.37 5.68 -5.16
CA GLY A 158 20.56 4.84 -5.16
C GLY A 158 21.01 4.50 -6.58
N GLY A 159 22.15 3.83 -6.72
CA GLY A 159 22.66 3.35 -8.02
C GLY A 159 23.29 4.43 -8.91
N GLY A 160 23.71 5.56 -8.35
CA GLY A 160 24.59 6.55 -8.99
C GLY A 160 23.97 7.92 -9.29
N GLU A 161 24.77 8.78 -9.93
CA GLU A 161 24.52 10.22 -10.08
C GLU A 161 23.17 10.58 -10.74
N GLN A 162 22.66 9.75 -11.65
CA GLN A 162 21.38 10.02 -12.31
C GLN A 162 20.19 9.89 -11.35
N ALA A 163 20.22 8.95 -10.41
CA ALA A 163 19.17 8.84 -9.40
C ALA A 163 19.19 10.06 -8.47
N VAL A 164 20.38 10.49 -8.04
CA VAL A 164 20.59 11.71 -7.25
C VAL A 164 20.06 12.93 -8.00
N ARG A 165 20.37 13.06 -9.29
CA ARG A 165 19.91 14.14 -10.16
C ARG A 165 18.39 14.25 -10.22
N PHE A 166 17.72 13.16 -10.60
CA PHE A 166 16.27 13.20 -10.78
C PHE A 166 15.53 13.35 -9.44
N ALA A 167 15.97 12.66 -8.39
CA ALA A 167 15.39 12.85 -7.06
C ALA A 167 15.50 14.32 -6.62
N SER A 168 16.63 14.97 -6.92
CA SER A 168 16.83 16.39 -6.66
C SER A 168 15.89 17.28 -7.47
N HIS A 169 15.65 16.98 -8.75
CA HIS A 169 14.66 17.68 -9.59
C HIS A 169 13.26 17.56 -9.00
N LEU A 170 12.86 16.34 -8.64
CA LEU A 170 11.57 16.06 -8.03
C LEU A 170 11.40 16.83 -6.72
N ILE A 171 12.34 16.68 -5.77
CA ILE A 171 12.28 17.32 -4.45
C ILE A 171 12.14 18.84 -4.57
N VAL A 172 12.98 19.49 -5.38
CA VAL A 172 12.93 20.95 -5.53
C VAL A 172 11.65 21.40 -6.22
N SER A 173 11.15 20.65 -7.22
CA SER A 173 9.87 20.95 -7.87
C SER A 173 8.70 20.83 -6.90
N LEU A 174 8.65 19.76 -6.11
CA LEU A 174 7.61 19.57 -5.08
C LEU A 174 7.62 20.71 -4.05
N ARG A 175 8.79 21.15 -3.61
CA ARG A 175 8.93 22.15 -2.56
C ARG A 175 8.72 23.58 -3.07
N LYS A 176 9.43 23.98 -4.11
CA LYS A 176 9.46 25.38 -4.58
C LYS A 176 8.33 25.74 -5.53
N VAL A 177 7.91 24.80 -6.38
CA VAL A 177 6.92 25.08 -7.43
C VAL A 177 5.53 24.73 -6.92
N LEU A 178 5.36 23.52 -6.38
CA LEU A 178 4.07 23.03 -5.92
C LEU A 178 3.76 23.40 -4.47
N GLY A 179 4.74 23.82 -3.68
CA GLY A 179 4.54 24.14 -2.26
C GLY A 179 4.01 22.95 -1.45
N CYS A 180 4.50 21.75 -1.75
CA CYS A 180 4.20 20.54 -0.99
C CYS A 180 4.92 20.56 0.37
N THR A 181 4.18 20.29 1.44
CA THR A 181 4.69 20.35 2.82
C THR A 181 4.85 18.98 3.49
N LEU A 182 4.52 17.90 2.78
CA LEU A 182 4.70 16.54 3.32
C LEU A 182 6.17 16.25 3.60
N PRO A 183 6.53 15.64 4.74
CA PRO A 183 7.89 15.20 5.00
C PRO A 183 8.33 14.17 3.96
N ILE A 184 9.61 14.21 3.57
CA ILE A 184 10.21 13.29 2.59
C ILE A 184 11.21 12.38 3.31
N GLN A 185 11.07 11.07 3.15
CA GLN A 185 12.10 10.09 3.48
C GLN A 185 12.77 9.59 2.20
N ILE A 186 14.07 9.86 2.07
CA ILE A 186 14.92 9.26 1.04
C ILE A 186 15.43 7.94 1.57
N VAL A 187 15.12 6.84 0.89
CA VAL A 187 15.50 5.48 1.32
C VAL A 187 16.58 4.94 0.39
N TYR A 188 17.63 4.35 0.97
CA TYR A 188 18.80 3.87 0.23
C TYR A 188 19.38 2.59 0.86
N ALA A 189 20.14 1.82 0.09
CA ALA A 189 20.71 0.51 0.47
C ALA A 189 22.21 0.59 0.83
N GLY A 190 22.52 1.31 1.91
CA GLY A 190 23.88 1.49 2.42
C GLY A 190 24.70 2.55 1.65
N ASP A 191 25.87 2.90 2.19
CA ASP A 191 26.69 4.01 1.66
C ASP A 191 27.29 3.73 0.28
N GLU A 192 27.35 2.46 -0.14
CA GLU A 192 27.76 2.09 -1.49
C GLU A 192 26.65 2.32 -2.53
N ASP A 193 25.40 2.45 -2.08
CA ASP A 193 24.24 2.77 -2.93
C ASP A 193 23.98 4.28 -3.00
N LEU A 194 24.07 4.96 -1.85
CA LEU A 194 23.97 6.42 -1.75
C LEU A 194 24.93 6.97 -0.68
N SER A 195 26.07 7.48 -1.15
CA SER A 195 27.17 7.93 -0.29
C SER A 195 26.79 9.12 0.58
N GLN A 196 27.55 9.35 1.67
CA GLN A 196 27.38 10.53 2.51
C GLN A 196 27.53 11.85 1.73
N GLU A 197 28.41 11.88 0.73
CA GLU A 197 28.59 13.05 -0.14
C GLU A 197 27.34 13.34 -0.96
N GLU A 198 26.75 12.32 -1.59
CA GLU A 198 25.51 12.45 -2.37
C GLU A 198 24.33 12.86 -1.49
N ARG A 199 24.19 12.26 -0.31
CA ARG A 199 23.19 12.67 0.69
C ARG A 199 23.35 14.13 1.08
N SER A 200 24.59 14.57 1.31
CA SER A 200 24.91 15.97 1.62
C SER A 200 24.61 16.90 0.45
N LYS A 201 24.85 16.48 -0.80
CA LYS A 201 24.49 17.25 -2.00
C LYS A 201 22.98 17.50 -2.04
N ILE A 202 22.16 16.46 -1.86
CA ILE A 202 20.70 16.57 -1.86
C ILE A 202 20.22 17.47 -0.70
N ALA A 203 20.71 17.23 0.52
CA ALA A 203 20.30 17.96 1.72
C ALA A 203 20.62 19.47 1.66
N ASN A 204 21.69 19.85 0.96
CA ASN A 204 22.13 21.24 0.85
C ASN A 204 21.53 21.98 -0.36
N LEU A 205 20.67 21.32 -1.15
CA LEU A 205 19.98 22.00 -2.25
C LEU A 205 19.05 23.09 -1.71
N GLU A 206 19.08 24.24 -2.36
CA GLU A 206 18.17 25.33 -2.02
C GLU A 206 16.71 24.87 -2.26
N GLY A 207 15.91 24.78 -1.19
CA GLY A 207 14.51 24.31 -1.21
C GLY A 207 14.30 22.86 -0.82
N ALA A 208 15.37 22.08 -0.62
CA ALA A 208 15.31 20.71 -0.13
C ALA A 208 15.10 20.69 1.39
N MET A 209 13.86 20.96 1.84
CA MET A 209 13.48 21.02 3.25
C MET A 209 12.71 19.78 3.70
N ASP A 210 12.81 19.46 5.00
CA ASP A 210 12.11 18.35 5.66
C ASP A 210 12.38 17.01 4.97
N ILE A 211 13.67 16.70 4.84
CA ILE A 211 14.21 15.47 4.23
C ILE A 211 14.93 14.68 5.31
N GLU A 212 14.58 13.42 5.43
CA GLU A 212 15.27 12.45 6.27
C GLU A 212 15.83 11.32 5.38
N PHE A 213 17.06 10.89 5.67
CA PHE A 213 17.69 9.77 4.98
C PHE A 213 17.55 8.51 5.83
N LEU A 214 17.03 7.44 5.25
CA LEU A 214 16.84 6.15 5.90
C LEU A 214 17.66 5.09 5.17
N ASN A 215 18.71 4.60 5.83
CA ASN A 215 19.40 3.39 5.38
C ASN A 215 18.48 2.19 5.63
N ILE A 216 18.10 1.48 4.58
CA ILE A 216 17.16 0.37 4.70
C ILE A 216 17.73 -0.81 5.50
N PHE A 217 19.06 -0.94 5.53
CA PHE A 217 19.75 -1.96 6.31
C PHE A 217 19.72 -1.71 7.82
N ASP A 218 19.33 -0.52 8.25
CA ASP A 218 19.06 -0.26 9.67
C ASP A 218 17.71 -0.85 10.08
N VAL A 219 16.86 -1.25 9.14
CA VAL A 219 15.52 -1.80 9.38
C VAL A 219 15.47 -3.30 9.11
N PHE A 220 15.94 -3.72 7.95
CA PHE A 220 15.86 -5.09 7.46
C PHE A 220 17.25 -5.68 7.25
N ASP A 221 17.41 -6.95 7.61
CA ASP A 221 18.61 -7.72 7.27
C ASP A 221 18.57 -8.15 5.80
N ASP A 222 19.63 -7.80 5.06
CA ASP A 222 19.65 -7.93 3.59
C ASP A 222 19.96 -9.35 3.09
N SER A 223 20.14 -10.33 3.98
CA SER A 223 20.57 -11.69 3.61
C SER A 223 19.65 -12.39 2.61
N THR A 224 18.36 -12.05 2.61
CA THR A 224 17.35 -12.63 1.71
C THR A 224 16.92 -11.70 0.58
N MET A 225 17.20 -10.40 0.69
CA MET A 225 16.65 -9.39 -0.20
C MET A 225 17.69 -8.90 -1.21
N LYS A 226 18.98 -8.82 -0.88
CA LYS A 226 20.05 -8.31 -1.74
C LYS A 226 19.65 -6.98 -2.44
N LEU A 227 19.27 -5.98 -1.64
CA LEU A 227 18.61 -4.77 -2.15
C LEU A 227 19.56 -3.82 -2.88
N LYS A 228 20.83 -3.75 -2.48
CA LYS A 228 21.82 -2.88 -3.13
C LYS A 228 21.89 -3.15 -4.65
N ASP A 229 21.93 -4.42 -5.03
CA ASP A 229 21.97 -4.85 -6.44
C ASP A 229 20.58 -5.24 -6.97
N GLY A 230 19.51 -4.96 -6.21
CA GLY A 230 18.14 -5.38 -6.48
C GLY A 230 17.34 -4.41 -7.35
N GLY A 231 17.90 -3.25 -7.70
CA GLY A 231 17.25 -2.23 -8.51
C GLY A 231 15.90 -1.80 -7.91
N TRP A 232 14.81 -2.10 -8.60
CA TRP A 232 13.46 -1.71 -8.16
C TRP A 232 12.97 -2.42 -6.90
N ALA A 233 13.59 -3.54 -6.50
CA ALA A 233 13.16 -4.34 -5.37
C ALA A 233 13.04 -3.53 -4.07
N ILE A 234 13.90 -2.52 -3.89
CA ILE A 234 13.92 -1.67 -2.69
C ILE A 234 12.59 -0.94 -2.43
N LYS A 235 11.78 -0.68 -3.45
CA LYS A 235 10.56 0.15 -3.36
C LYS A 235 9.57 -0.36 -2.31
N ALA A 236 9.22 -1.64 -2.35
CA ALA A 236 8.27 -2.23 -1.41
C ALA A 236 8.81 -2.20 0.04
N PHE A 237 10.10 -2.48 0.20
CA PHE A 237 10.76 -2.42 1.50
C PHE A 237 10.88 -0.99 2.02
N ALA A 238 11.09 0.00 1.15
CA ALA A 238 11.16 1.41 1.51
C ALA A 238 9.82 1.89 2.11
N VAL A 239 8.70 1.50 1.50
CA VAL A 239 7.36 1.75 2.05
C VAL A 239 7.21 1.12 3.44
N LEU A 240 7.59 -0.14 3.62
CA LEU A 240 7.50 -0.83 4.91
C LEU A 240 8.43 -0.21 5.97
N ALA A 241 9.66 0.15 5.60
CA ALA A 241 10.68 0.70 6.49
C ALA A 241 10.40 2.15 6.93
N SER A 242 9.72 2.92 6.09
CA SER A 242 9.38 4.31 6.36
C SER A 242 8.58 4.47 7.66
N LYS A 243 8.69 5.64 8.30
CA LYS A 243 7.97 5.91 9.56
C LYS A 243 6.51 6.28 9.34
N PHE A 244 6.07 6.49 8.09
CA PHE A 244 4.74 7.03 7.82
C PHE A 244 3.67 5.95 7.80
N GLU A 245 2.51 6.16 8.42
CA GLU A 245 1.37 5.24 8.23
C GLU A 245 0.77 5.35 6.82
N GLN A 246 0.77 6.55 6.28
CA GLN A 246 0.22 6.88 4.96
C GLN A 246 1.37 7.36 4.06
N VAL A 247 1.67 6.58 3.03
CA VAL A 247 2.86 6.75 2.20
C VAL A 247 2.45 7.09 0.77
N ILE A 248 3.11 8.08 0.19
CA ILE A 248 3.20 8.25 -1.27
C ILE A 248 4.63 7.84 -1.65
N LEU A 249 4.77 6.67 -2.25
CA LEU A 249 6.03 6.23 -2.86
C LEU A 249 6.15 6.91 -4.22
N LEU A 250 7.32 7.47 -4.53
CA LEU A 250 7.63 8.09 -5.81
C LEU A 250 8.91 7.50 -6.41
N ASP A 251 8.90 7.26 -7.72
CA ASP A 251 10.13 7.17 -8.50
C ASP A 251 10.87 8.51 -8.48
N ALA A 252 12.20 8.44 -8.54
CA ALA A 252 13.07 9.62 -8.51
C ALA A 252 12.78 10.59 -9.68
N ASP A 253 12.23 10.10 -10.79
CA ASP A 253 11.96 10.85 -12.00
C ASP A 253 10.46 11.03 -12.30
N ALA A 254 9.60 10.90 -11.28
CA ALA A 254 8.23 11.37 -11.37
C ALA A 254 8.19 12.90 -11.51
N VAL A 255 7.19 13.41 -12.23
CA VAL A 255 6.93 14.86 -12.35
C VAL A 255 5.47 15.12 -12.01
N PHE A 256 5.23 16.07 -11.11
CA PHE A 256 3.88 16.43 -10.65
C PHE A 256 3.42 17.77 -11.25
N LEU A 257 2.13 17.84 -11.57
CA LEU A 257 1.42 19.06 -11.95
C LEU A 257 0.50 19.56 -10.83
N GLN A 258 0.16 18.69 -9.89
CA GLN A 258 -0.59 19.02 -8.68
C GLN A 258 0.23 18.68 -7.43
N LYS A 259 -0.17 19.22 -6.26
CA LYS A 259 0.47 18.82 -5.01
C LYS A 259 0.25 17.32 -4.75
N PRO A 260 1.29 16.53 -4.45
CA PRO A 260 1.13 15.09 -4.17
C PRO A 260 0.17 14.77 -3.03
N GLU A 261 0.00 15.69 -2.05
CA GLU A 261 -0.92 15.51 -0.93
C GLU A 261 -2.40 15.34 -1.35
N THR A 262 -2.77 15.78 -2.56
CA THR A 262 -4.12 15.55 -3.10
C THR A 262 -4.41 14.06 -3.33
N LEU A 263 -3.37 13.22 -3.51
CA LEU A 263 -3.49 11.77 -3.65
C LEU A 263 -4.17 11.11 -2.44
N PHE A 264 -3.94 11.64 -1.24
CA PHE A 264 -4.60 11.15 -0.02
C PHE A 264 -6.09 11.50 0.07
N SER A 265 -6.58 12.34 -0.83
CA SER A 265 -8.00 12.73 -0.91
C SER A 265 -8.73 12.05 -2.06
N GLN A 266 -8.02 11.33 -2.92
CA GLN A 266 -8.60 10.63 -4.06
C GLN A 266 -9.51 9.49 -3.59
N ARG A 267 -10.66 9.32 -4.25
CA ARG A 267 -11.63 8.28 -3.90
C ARG A 267 -11.01 6.87 -3.75
N PRO A 268 -10.18 6.37 -4.69
CA PRO A 268 -9.56 5.05 -4.57
C PRO A 268 -8.81 4.89 -3.24
N TYR A 269 -7.99 5.88 -2.88
CA TYR A 269 -7.21 5.86 -1.64
C TYR A 269 -8.09 5.91 -0.38
N VAL A 270 -9.04 6.86 -0.34
CA VAL A 270 -9.90 7.04 0.84
C VAL A 270 -10.69 5.76 1.14
N GLN A 271 -11.25 5.14 0.09
CA GLN A 271 -12.08 3.95 0.24
C GLN A 271 -11.25 2.71 0.53
N LYS A 272 -10.19 2.45 -0.24
CA LYS A 272 -9.47 1.17 -0.20
C LYS A 272 -8.20 1.21 0.64
N GLY A 273 -7.57 2.36 0.78
CA GLY A 273 -6.31 2.54 1.48
C GLY A 273 -5.08 2.13 0.67
N ALA A 274 -5.25 1.64 -0.56
CA ALA A 274 -4.19 1.45 -1.54
C ALA A 274 -4.69 1.97 -2.90
N TYR A 275 -3.96 2.91 -3.48
CA TYR A 275 -4.26 3.55 -4.76
C TYR A 275 -3.07 3.36 -5.69
N LEU A 276 -3.35 2.71 -6.82
CA LEU A 276 -2.38 2.32 -7.85
C LEU A 276 -2.70 3.03 -9.18
N PHE A 277 -1.74 3.02 -10.10
CA PHE A 277 -1.86 3.69 -11.40
C PHE A 277 -1.66 2.69 -12.53
N HIS A 278 -2.44 2.83 -13.59
CA HIS A 278 -2.45 1.87 -14.68
C HIS A 278 -1.27 2.10 -15.64
N ASP A 279 -0.62 1.03 -16.11
CA ASP A 279 0.30 1.13 -17.25
C ASP A 279 -0.52 1.30 -18.56
N ARG A 280 0.15 1.17 -19.71
CA ARG A 280 -0.42 1.41 -21.03
C ARG A 280 -1.11 0.14 -21.54
N LEU A 281 -2.23 0.32 -22.24
CA LEU A 281 -2.88 -0.74 -22.99
C LEU A 281 -2.08 -1.08 -24.27
N LEU A 282 -1.07 -1.93 -24.11
CA LEU A 282 -0.20 -2.40 -25.17
C LEU A 282 -0.18 -3.93 -25.25
N TRP A 283 0.15 -4.43 -26.44
CA TRP A 283 0.47 -5.84 -26.68
C TRP A 283 -0.60 -6.83 -26.19
N GLN A 284 -1.86 -6.57 -26.52
CA GLN A 284 -2.96 -7.49 -26.23
C GLN A 284 -2.66 -8.92 -26.73
N HIS A 285 -2.93 -9.92 -25.90
CA HIS A 285 -2.63 -11.34 -26.08
C HIS A 285 -1.14 -11.69 -26.15
N ALA A 286 -0.23 -10.74 -25.94
CA ALA A 286 1.17 -11.06 -25.72
C ALA A 286 1.34 -11.77 -24.36
N PHE A 287 2.46 -12.47 -24.18
CA PHE A 287 2.80 -13.13 -22.92
C PHE A 287 1.76 -14.14 -22.40
N ARG A 288 1.15 -14.95 -23.29
CA ARG A 288 0.12 -15.94 -22.92
C ARG A 288 0.45 -16.79 -21.70
N SER A 289 1.69 -17.26 -21.58
CA SER A 289 2.14 -18.06 -20.43
C SER A 289 2.10 -17.30 -19.10
N ARG A 290 2.30 -15.97 -19.11
CA ARG A 290 2.13 -15.09 -17.94
C ARG A 290 0.66 -15.01 -17.54
N HIS A 291 -0.24 -14.82 -18.51
CA HIS A 291 -1.68 -14.78 -18.26
C HIS A 291 -2.23 -16.11 -17.74
N ASP A 292 -1.80 -17.23 -18.33
CA ASP A 292 -2.20 -18.55 -17.86
C ASP A 292 -1.69 -18.79 -16.42
N TRP A 293 -0.47 -18.32 -16.10
CA TRP A 293 0.06 -18.36 -14.73
C TRP A 293 -0.75 -17.49 -13.76
N TRP A 294 -1.12 -16.25 -14.12
CA TRP A 294 -1.99 -15.43 -13.28
C TRP A 294 -3.35 -16.10 -13.04
N LYS A 295 -3.95 -16.74 -14.05
CA LYS A 295 -5.23 -17.45 -13.91
C LYS A 295 -5.13 -18.66 -12.98
N ASP A 296 -3.98 -19.33 -12.96
CA ASP A 296 -3.73 -20.42 -12.01
C ASP A 296 -3.51 -19.92 -10.58
N GLN A 297 -2.77 -18.81 -10.41
CA GLN A 297 -2.44 -18.28 -9.09
C GLN A 297 -3.55 -17.42 -8.47
N ILE A 298 -4.40 -16.75 -9.26
CA ILE A 298 -5.51 -15.92 -8.80
C ILE A 298 -6.81 -16.72 -8.91
N LYS A 299 -7.04 -17.61 -7.95
CA LYS A 299 -8.19 -18.54 -7.99
C LYS A 299 -9.52 -17.87 -7.61
N ILE A 300 -9.46 -16.74 -6.90
CA ILE A 300 -10.63 -15.98 -6.44
C ILE A 300 -10.38 -14.50 -6.73
N PRO A 301 -10.67 -14.02 -7.96
CA PRO A 301 -10.45 -12.63 -8.34
C PRO A 301 -11.40 -11.71 -7.57
N SER A 302 -10.88 -10.58 -7.10
CA SER A 302 -11.65 -9.52 -6.47
C SER A 302 -12.52 -8.76 -7.47
N SER A 303 -13.40 -7.90 -6.95
CA SER A 303 -14.15 -6.97 -7.81
C SER A 303 -13.23 -6.03 -8.58
N GLU A 304 -12.09 -5.67 -8.01
CA GLU A 304 -11.11 -4.80 -8.66
C GLU A 304 -10.42 -5.54 -9.80
N MET A 305 -10.00 -6.79 -9.58
CA MET A 305 -9.41 -7.62 -10.63
C MET A 305 -10.38 -7.81 -11.83
N ASN A 306 -11.69 -7.87 -11.58
CA ASN A 306 -12.69 -7.98 -12.64
C ASN A 306 -12.87 -6.70 -13.47
N ASN A 307 -12.31 -5.56 -13.03
CA ASN A 307 -12.26 -4.32 -13.82
C ASN A 307 -10.99 -4.22 -14.68
N SER A 308 -9.99 -5.06 -14.43
CA SER A 308 -8.69 -5.04 -15.12
C SER A 308 -8.80 -5.58 -16.55
N LEU A 309 -8.32 -4.81 -17.52
CA LEU A 309 -8.21 -5.25 -18.92
C LEU A 309 -7.02 -6.21 -19.12
N VAL A 310 -6.00 -6.18 -18.26
CA VAL A 310 -4.95 -7.21 -18.23
C VAL A 310 -5.53 -8.57 -17.86
N TRP A 311 -6.51 -8.59 -16.96
CA TRP A 311 -7.21 -9.81 -16.57
C TRP A 311 -8.27 -10.27 -17.58
N THR A 312 -9.13 -9.34 -18.00
CA THR A 312 -10.34 -9.66 -18.76
C THR A 312 -10.10 -9.70 -20.27
N GLU A 313 -9.08 -8.99 -20.76
CA GLU A 313 -8.80 -8.82 -22.19
C GLU A 313 -7.37 -9.20 -22.59
N ASP A 314 -6.59 -9.78 -21.68
CA ASP A 314 -5.20 -10.23 -21.87
C ASP A 314 -4.24 -9.11 -22.37
N TYR A 315 -4.34 -7.87 -21.86
CA TYR A 315 -3.30 -6.83 -22.06
C TYR A 315 -2.03 -7.12 -21.25
N ALA A 316 -0.87 -6.59 -21.67
CA ALA A 316 0.41 -7.08 -21.15
C ALA A 316 0.80 -6.62 -19.73
N GLU A 317 0.54 -5.37 -19.37
CA GLU A 317 1.05 -4.75 -18.13
C GLU A 317 -0.07 -3.94 -17.48
N GLU A 318 -0.27 -4.11 -16.17
CA GLU A 318 -1.38 -3.47 -15.46
C GLU A 318 -0.93 -2.20 -14.72
N CYS A 319 0.27 -2.18 -14.16
CA CYS A 319 0.65 -1.20 -13.15
C CYS A 319 1.86 -0.34 -13.54
N ASP A 320 1.72 0.98 -13.42
CA ASP A 320 2.87 1.88 -13.34
C ASP A 320 3.23 2.14 -11.86
N SER A 321 4.33 1.54 -11.41
CA SER A 321 4.86 1.71 -10.04
C SER A 321 5.70 2.99 -9.85
N GLY A 322 5.56 3.97 -10.75
CA GLY A 322 6.15 5.30 -10.60
C GLY A 322 5.58 6.09 -9.42
N VAL A 323 4.31 5.86 -9.09
CA VAL A 323 3.67 6.35 -7.88
C VAL A 323 2.85 5.23 -7.26
N VAL A 324 2.99 5.02 -5.95
CA VAL A 324 2.13 4.09 -5.20
C VAL A 324 1.69 4.76 -3.90
N VAL A 325 0.39 4.74 -3.61
CA VAL A 325 -0.17 5.40 -2.42
C VAL A 325 -0.80 4.37 -1.51
N VAL A 326 -0.29 4.20 -0.29
CA VAL A 326 -0.76 3.17 0.63
C VAL A 326 -0.95 3.67 2.05
N ASN A 327 -1.93 3.10 2.74
CA ASN A 327 -2.19 3.28 4.17
C ASN A 327 -1.88 1.96 4.88
N LYS A 328 -0.65 1.82 5.36
CA LYS A 328 -0.20 0.62 6.07
C LYS A 328 -0.64 0.57 7.54
N ALA A 329 -1.43 1.54 8.01
CA ALA A 329 -2.17 1.39 9.27
C ALA A 329 -3.36 0.42 9.13
N ARG A 330 -3.85 0.20 7.90
CA ARG A 330 -4.87 -0.83 7.63
C ARG A 330 -4.21 -2.20 7.58
N VAL A 331 -4.63 -3.11 8.46
CA VAL A 331 -4.01 -4.44 8.62
C VAL A 331 -3.96 -5.22 7.31
N ASN A 332 -5.05 -5.22 6.54
CA ASN A 332 -5.09 -5.90 5.25
C ASN A 332 -4.08 -5.31 4.25
N VAL A 333 -4.02 -3.98 4.11
CA VAL A 333 -3.04 -3.29 3.25
C VAL A 333 -1.61 -3.57 3.71
N LEU A 334 -1.33 -3.56 5.02
CA LEU A 334 -0.01 -3.90 5.55
C LEU A 334 0.41 -5.33 5.16
N VAL A 335 -0.48 -6.30 5.32
CA VAL A 335 -0.18 -7.70 4.99
C VAL A 335 -0.03 -7.90 3.47
N GLY A 336 -0.85 -7.23 2.67
CA GLY A 336 -0.63 -7.16 1.22
C GLY A 336 0.74 -6.59 0.88
N MET A 337 1.17 -5.51 1.53
CA MET A 337 2.50 -4.92 1.37
C MET A 337 3.64 -5.87 1.77
N LEU A 338 3.46 -6.70 2.80
CA LEU A 338 4.43 -7.76 3.13
C LEU A 338 4.50 -8.80 2.01
N HIS A 339 3.38 -9.13 1.38
CA HIS A 339 3.35 -10.01 0.22
C HIS A 339 4.03 -9.37 -1.01
N VAL A 340 3.81 -8.08 -1.27
CA VAL A 340 4.53 -7.33 -2.33
C VAL A 340 6.05 -7.40 -2.08
N ALA A 341 6.48 -7.18 -0.84
CA ALA A 341 7.88 -7.28 -0.45
C ALA A 341 8.44 -8.70 -0.60
N TRP A 342 7.67 -9.74 -0.25
CA TRP A 342 8.06 -11.13 -0.47
C TRP A 342 8.34 -11.44 -1.94
N GLN A 343 7.49 -10.98 -2.86
CA GLN A 343 7.69 -11.13 -4.29
C GLN A 343 8.98 -10.46 -4.81
N ASN A 344 9.48 -9.47 -4.07
CA ASN A 344 10.70 -8.73 -4.37
C ASN A 344 11.93 -9.20 -3.56
N THR A 345 11.82 -10.26 -2.74
CA THR A 345 13.01 -10.94 -2.18
C THR A 345 13.83 -11.59 -3.29
N TYR A 346 15.13 -11.80 -3.06
CA TYR A 346 16.06 -12.18 -4.14
C TYR A 346 15.65 -13.48 -4.82
N ASP A 347 15.44 -14.55 -4.07
CA ASP A 347 15.14 -15.84 -4.68
C ASP A 347 13.78 -15.83 -5.42
N VAL A 348 12.77 -15.14 -4.87
CA VAL A 348 11.44 -15.09 -5.50
C VAL A 348 11.45 -14.23 -6.77
N ARG A 349 12.12 -13.07 -6.75
CA ARG A 349 12.16 -12.18 -7.92
C ARG A 349 12.98 -12.77 -9.06
N GLU A 350 14.12 -13.39 -8.75
CA GLU A 350 15.01 -13.98 -9.75
C GLU A 350 14.44 -15.30 -10.28
N GLU A 351 13.64 -16.03 -9.49
CA GLU A 351 12.97 -17.23 -9.97
C GLU A 351 11.72 -16.90 -10.79
N VAL A 352 10.88 -15.97 -10.32
CA VAL A 352 9.51 -15.79 -10.83
C VAL A 352 9.24 -14.35 -11.25
N THR A 353 9.21 -13.40 -10.30
CA THR A 353 8.63 -12.06 -10.53
C THR A 353 9.29 -11.37 -11.72
N TYR A 354 10.62 -11.22 -11.74
CA TYR A 354 11.32 -10.45 -12.78
C TYR A 354 11.58 -11.28 -14.05
N LYS A 355 11.33 -12.61 -13.99
CA LYS A 355 11.30 -13.46 -15.19
C LYS A 355 9.97 -13.39 -15.92
N LEU A 356 8.88 -13.24 -15.17
CA LEU A 356 7.54 -13.16 -15.74
C LEU A 356 7.19 -11.74 -16.13
N THR A 357 7.53 -10.73 -15.32
CA THR A 357 7.06 -9.35 -15.46
C THR A 357 8.23 -8.35 -15.57
N HIS A 358 7.92 -7.09 -15.86
CA HIS A 358 8.95 -6.05 -15.97
C HIS A 358 9.25 -5.42 -14.60
N GLY A 359 10.18 -6.04 -13.86
CA GLY A 359 10.61 -5.54 -12.55
C GLY A 359 9.51 -5.69 -11.48
N ASP A 360 9.36 -4.67 -10.62
CA ASP A 360 8.47 -4.72 -9.46
C ASP A 360 7.00 -4.41 -9.79
N LYS A 361 6.71 -3.84 -10.96
CA LYS A 361 5.41 -3.23 -11.33
C LYS A 361 4.20 -4.08 -10.97
N GLU A 362 4.17 -5.30 -11.47
CA GLU A 362 3.04 -6.20 -11.30
C GLU A 362 2.95 -6.80 -9.88
N SER A 363 4.04 -6.74 -9.11
CA SER A 363 4.05 -7.29 -7.75
C SER A 363 3.13 -6.53 -6.80
N TRP A 364 2.88 -5.24 -7.07
CA TRP A 364 2.05 -4.37 -6.23
C TRP A 364 0.60 -4.83 -6.17
N TRP A 365 -0.08 -4.87 -7.32
CA TRP A 365 -1.47 -5.31 -7.36
C TRP A 365 -1.57 -6.81 -7.08
N LEU A 366 -0.62 -7.63 -7.56
CA LEU A 366 -0.68 -9.08 -7.36
C LEU A 366 -0.55 -9.44 -5.88
N GLY A 367 0.34 -8.78 -5.13
CA GLY A 367 0.51 -9.00 -3.70
C GLY A 367 -0.71 -8.55 -2.89
N LEU A 368 -1.30 -7.42 -3.26
CA LEU A 368 -2.54 -6.92 -2.65
C LEU A 368 -3.72 -7.87 -2.95
N GLU A 369 -3.89 -8.29 -4.19
CA GLU A 369 -4.95 -9.21 -4.64
C GLU A 369 -4.86 -10.58 -3.98
N LEU A 370 -3.69 -11.24 -4.05
CA LEU A 370 -3.47 -12.55 -3.45
C LEU A 370 -3.60 -12.48 -1.92
N GLY A 371 -3.08 -11.42 -1.31
CA GLY A 371 -3.20 -11.15 0.13
C GLY A 371 -4.60 -10.78 0.61
N GLY A 372 -5.58 -10.61 -0.29
CA GLY A 372 -6.96 -10.22 0.05
C GLY A 372 -7.07 -8.80 0.57
N SER A 373 -6.16 -7.93 0.16
CA SER A 373 -6.14 -6.50 0.48
C SER A 373 -7.17 -5.75 -0.33
N THR A 374 -7.62 -4.62 0.18
CA THR A 374 -8.40 -3.66 -0.60
C THR A 374 -7.46 -2.71 -1.33
N TYR A 375 -7.59 -2.62 -2.64
CA TYR A 375 -6.90 -1.66 -3.49
C TYR A 375 -7.84 -1.20 -4.61
N GLU A 376 -7.48 -0.13 -5.30
CA GLU A 376 -8.16 0.33 -6.49
C GLU A 376 -7.18 1.12 -7.37
N PHE A 377 -7.30 0.93 -8.68
CA PHE A 377 -6.52 1.67 -9.66
C PHE A 377 -7.13 3.05 -9.97
N GLU A 378 -6.37 3.90 -10.64
CA GLU A 378 -6.92 5.11 -11.24
C GLU A 378 -7.99 4.75 -12.28
N LYS A 379 -8.89 5.70 -12.56
CA LYS A 379 -10.02 5.45 -13.46
C LYS A 379 -9.59 5.11 -14.89
N HIS A 380 -8.53 5.72 -15.37
CA HIS A 380 -8.07 5.64 -16.75
C HIS A 380 -6.81 4.79 -16.85
N TYR A 381 -6.65 4.05 -17.95
CA TYR A 381 -5.34 3.49 -18.26
C TYR A 381 -4.34 4.61 -18.58
N GLY A 382 -3.03 4.29 -18.57
CA GLY A 382 -1.96 5.26 -18.75
C GLY A 382 -2.26 6.28 -19.85
N SER A 383 -2.18 7.56 -19.51
CA SER A 383 -2.42 8.69 -20.42
C SER A 383 -1.13 9.15 -21.10
N MET A 384 -1.25 9.99 -22.13
CA MET A 384 -0.11 10.59 -22.82
C MET A 384 -0.01 12.07 -22.46
N ILE A 385 1.19 12.56 -22.16
CA ILE A 385 1.52 13.99 -22.17
C ILE A 385 2.71 14.22 -23.10
N GLY A 386 2.59 15.12 -24.07
CA GLY A 386 3.62 15.28 -25.10
C GLY A 386 3.34 16.38 -26.11
N TRP A 387 3.78 16.14 -27.33
CA TRP A 387 3.71 17.08 -28.46
C TRP A 387 2.87 16.52 -29.60
N ALA A 388 2.40 17.39 -30.48
CA ALA A 388 1.81 16.96 -31.74
C ALA A 388 2.85 16.20 -32.59
N ASP A 389 2.42 15.18 -33.31
CA ASP A 389 3.27 14.47 -34.28
C ASP A 389 3.66 15.36 -35.47
N ASP A 390 2.73 16.23 -35.89
CA ASP A 390 2.94 17.32 -36.83
C ASP A 390 2.70 18.67 -36.15
N SER A 391 3.78 19.38 -35.84
CA SER A 391 3.75 20.73 -35.26
C SER A 391 3.03 21.78 -36.12
N SER A 392 2.80 21.52 -37.41
CA SER A 392 2.10 22.42 -38.32
C SER A 392 0.59 22.17 -38.40
N ALA A 393 0.11 21.07 -37.82
CA ALA A 393 -1.30 20.69 -37.88
C ALA A 393 -2.17 21.67 -37.08
N GLN A 394 -3.20 22.23 -37.73
CA GLN A 394 -4.18 23.09 -37.06
C GLN A 394 -5.08 22.30 -36.10
N ASN A 395 -5.26 21.00 -36.34
CA ASN A 395 -6.02 20.09 -35.49
C ASN A 395 -5.14 18.91 -35.09
N VAL A 396 -4.78 18.83 -33.81
CA VAL A 396 -3.91 17.77 -33.27
C VAL A 396 -4.77 16.55 -33.00
N THR A 397 -4.51 15.46 -33.72
CA THR A 397 -5.22 14.18 -33.57
C THR A 397 -4.36 13.11 -32.91
N LYS A 398 -3.08 13.41 -32.69
CA LYS A 398 -2.09 12.47 -32.16
C LYS A 398 -1.10 13.19 -31.26
N VAL A 399 -0.86 12.62 -30.08
CA VAL A 399 0.11 13.14 -29.09
C VAL A 399 1.22 12.11 -28.93
N CYS A 400 2.47 12.54 -29.04
CA CYS A 400 3.66 11.68 -28.96
C CYS A 400 4.59 12.10 -27.81
N SER A 401 5.16 11.10 -27.12
CA SER A 401 6.04 11.31 -25.98
C SER A 401 6.91 10.10 -25.64
N PHE A 402 7.84 10.31 -24.72
CA PHE A 402 8.64 9.26 -24.09
C PHE A 402 8.10 8.83 -22.71
N VAL A 403 7.11 9.56 -22.21
CA VAL A 403 6.57 9.41 -20.85
C VAL A 403 5.14 8.87 -20.86
N ILE A 404 4.70 8.44 -19.68
CA ILE A 404 3.32 8.02 -19.36
C ILE A 404 2.77 9.01 -18.33
N ALA A 405 1.55 9.48 -18.51
CA ALA A 405 0.88 10.43 -17.65
C ALA A 405 -0.33 9.82 -16.96
N HIS A 406 -0.77 10.45 -15.88
CA HIS A 406 -1.85 9.98 -15.02
C HIS A 406 -2.77 11.11 -14.63
N THR A 407 -4.04 10.75 -14.37
CA THR A 407 -5.09 11.71 -14.04
C THR A 407 -5.67 11.47 -12.65
N ASP A 408 -6.23 12.52 -12.05
CA ASP A 408 -6.99 12.41 -10.81
C ASP A 408 -8.45 11.97 -11.07
N ASP A 409 -9.23 11.79 -9.99
CA ASP A 409 -10.64 11.39 -10.05
C ASP A 409 -11.58 12.41 -10.72
N LYS A 410 -11.06 13.57 -11.11
CA LYS A 410 -11.77 14.65 -11.82
C LYS A 410 -11.23 14.84 -13.24
N ASP A 411 -10.52 13.84 -13.77
CA ASP A 411 -9.97 13.81 -15.11
C ASP A 411 -9.00 14.98 -15.36
N LYS A 412 -8.21 15.37 -14.34
CA LYS A 412 -7.13 16.37 -14.48
C LYS A 412 -5.77 15.71 -14.36
N LEU A 413 -4.80 16.18 -15.16
CA LEU A 413 -3.42 15.73 -15.04
C LEU A 413 -2.89 15.95 -13.62
N ILE A 414 -2.28 14.91 -13.06
CA ILE A 414 -1.70 14.96 -11.71
C ILE A 414 -0.19 14.75 -11.73
N TRP A 415 0.28 13.74 -12.46
CA TRP A 415 1.70 13.41 -12.57
C TRP A 415 2.01 12.62 -13.84
N TYR A 416 3.28 12.52 -14.20
CA TYR A 416 3.77 11.65 -15.26
C TYR A 416 5.15 11.06 -14.90
N ASN A 417 5.48 9.89 -15.44
CA ASN A 417 6.75 9.20 -15.20
C ASN A 417 7.74 9.41 -16.35
N GLY A 418 8.94 9.94 -16.06
CA GLY A 418 10.04 9.97 -17.03
C GLY A 418 10.84 11.27 -17.11
N SER A 419 10.90 12.05 -16.03
CA SER A 419 11.66 13.29 -15.83
C SER A 419 11.14 14.52 -16.59
N LEU A 420 11.70 15.69 -16.25
CA LEU A 420 11.44 16.95 -16.96
C LEU A 420 12.17 17.06 -18.31
N LEU A 421 13.05 16.10 -18.63
CA LEU A 421 13.75 16.04 -19.91
C LEU A 421 12.82 15.47 -20.98
N LYS A 422 12.91 15.99 -22.21
CA LYS A 422 12.19 15.44 -23.36
C LYS A 422 12.56 13.98 -23.60
N ASN A 423 13.84 13.67 -23.64
CA ASN A 423 14.33 12.29 -23.71
C ASN A 423 15.58 12.11 -22.83
N LYS A 424 15.38 11.67 -21.60
CA LYS A 424 16.48 11.41 -20.63
C LYS A 424 17.52 10.38 -21.07
N LYS A 425 17.26 9.58 -22.12
CA LYS A 425 18.18 8.55 -22.63
C LYS A 425 19.06 9.01 -23.77
N VAL A 426 18.60 9.98 -24.56
CA VAL A 426 19.29 10.44 -25.77
C VAL A 426 19.80 11.87 -25.60
N ASP A 427 19.07 12.72 -24.87
CA ASP A 427 19.46 14.10 -24.62
C ASP A 427 19.35 14.42 -23.12
N PRO A 428 20.46 14.27 -22.36
CA PRO A 428 20.46 14.50 -20.93
C PRO A 428 20.33 15.98 -20.55
N LYS A 429 20.32 16.92 -21.51
CA LYS A 429 20.21 18.38 -21.29
C LYS A 429 18.97 18.99 -21.97
N GLY A 430 18.26 18.23 -22.79
CA GLY A 430 17.09 18.66 -23.55
C GLY A 430 15.81 18.72 -22.71
N TYR A 431 15.57 19.87 -22.09
CA TYR A 431 14.29 20.19 -21.45
C TYR A 431 13.31 20.77 -22.47
N GLU A 432 12.06 20.29 -22.44
CA GLU A 432 11.00 20.83 -23.28
C GLU A 432 9.65 20.65 -22.59
N VAL A 433 8.81 21.67 -22.63
CA VAL A 433 7.47 21.64 -22.03
C VAL A 433 6.55 20.95 -23.04
N PRO A 434 5.83 19.88 -22.66
CA PRO A 434 4.75 19.31 -23.47
C PRO A 434 3.66 20.35 -23.78
N GLU A 435 2.89 20.12 -24.82
CA GLU A 435 1.84 21.05 -25.25
C GLU A 435 0.44 20.47 -25.09
N TYR A 436 0.32 19.15 -25.23
CA TYR A 436 -0.93 18.42 -25.26
C TYR A 436 -0.87 17.20 -24.36
N TRP A 437 -2.04 16.72 -23.98
CA TRP A 437 -2.21 15.42 -23.37
C TRP A 437 -3.47 14.74 -23.92
N MET A 438 -3.53 13.42 -23.76
CA MET A 438 -4.63 12.60 -24.25
C MET A 438 -4.85 11.44 -23.26
N VAL A 439 -6.12 11.10 -23.05
CA VAL A 439 -6.58 9.98 -22.21
C VAL A 439 -7.57 9.13 -23.02
N ASP A 440 -7.69 7.85 -22.68
CA ASP A 440 -8.56 6.87 -23.34
C ASP A 440 -8.35 6.72 -24.86
N GLY A 441 -7.18 7.14 -25.35
CA GLY A 441 -6.77 6.91 -26.74
C GLY A 441 -6.04 5.59 -26.92
N LYS A 442 -5.82 5.23 -28.18
CA LYS A 442 -5.08 4.03 -28.58
C LYS A 442 -3.57 4.27 -28.48
N TRP A 443 -2.88 3.44 -27.71
CA TRP A 443 -1.42 3.50 -27.60
C TRP A 443 -0.69 2.87 -28.79
N HIS A 444 0.35 3.55 -29.25
CA HIS A 444 1.30 3.09 -30.25
C HIS A 444 2.71 3.15 -29.68
N LYS A 445 3.37 2.00 -29.53
CA LYS A 445 4.70 1.92 -28.91
C LYS A 445 5.80 2.30 -29.92
N GLY A 446 6.69 3.21 -29.53
CA GLY A 446 7.91 3.51 -30.29
C GLY A 446 8.84 2.29 -30.40
N ALA A 447 9.57 2.18 -31.52
CA ALA A 447 10.39 1.00 -31.83
C ALA A 447 11.62 0.87 -30.92
N SER A 448 12.23 1.98 -30.53
CA SER A 448 13.40 2.03 -29.65
C SER A 448 13.25 3.06 -28.54
N LYS A 449 14.25 3.17 -27.65
CA LYS A 449 14.31 4.23 -26.62
C LYS A 449 14.55 5.63 -27.20
N ALA A 450 14.91 5.73 -28.48
CA ALA A 450 15.05 6.99 -29.20
C ALA A 450 13.75 7.43 -29.90
N ASP A 451 12.78 6.51 -30.04
CA ASP A 451 11.52 6.77 -30.73
C ASP A 451 10.39 7.04 -29.72
N MET A 452 9.62 8.09 -29.96
CA MET A 452 8.44 8.38 -29.14
C MET A 452 7.37 7.28 -29.31
N SER A 453 6.67 7.00 -28.22
CA SER A 453 5.35 6.38 -28.30
C SER A 453 4.31 7.47 -28.62
N CYS A 454 3.16 7.08 -29.15
CA CYS A 454 2.09 8.02 -29.44
C CYS A 454 0.73 7.47 -29.00
N MET A 455 -0.23 8.38 -28.89
CA MET A 455 -1.63 8.08 -28.62
C MET A 455 -2.50 8.85 -29.63
N ASP A 456 -3.49 8.18 -30.21
CA ASP A 456 -4.50 8.76 -31.09
C ASP A 456 -5.91 8.20 -30.80
N GLY A 457 -6.92 8.66 -31.53
CA GLY A 457 -8.29 8.13 -31.42
C GLY A 457 -9.12 8.70 -30.26
N SER A 458 -8.58 9.68 -29.53
CA SER A 458 -9.30 10.49 -28.52
C SER A 458 -9.00 11.97 -28.72
N GLU A 459 -9.60 12.84 -27.90
CA GLU A 459 -9.37 14.29 -27.96
C GLU A 459 -7.98 14.66 -27.45
N ALA A 460 -7.21 15.42 -28.24
CA ALA A 460 -5.95 16.01 -27.80
C ALA A 460 -6.24 17.31 -27.02
N ILE A 461 -6.02 17.28 -25.72
CA ILE A 461 -6.32 18.39 -24.81
C ILE A 461 -5.06 19.25 -24.67
N LYS A 462 -5.18 20.56 -24.93
CA LYS A 462 -4.08 21.51 -24.69
C LYS A 462 -3.83 21.64 -23.19
N LEU A 463 -2.56 21.62 -22.78
CA LEU A 463 -2.19 22.02 -21.43
C LEU A 463 -2.64 23.45 -21.17
N THR A 464 -3.24 23.65 -20.01
CA THR A 464 -3.63 24.95 -19.48
C THR A 464 -2.40 25.83 -19.22
N ASP A 465 -2.62 27.14 -19.11
CA ASP A 465 -1.53 28.07 -18.79
C ASP A 465 -0.89 27.76 -17.44
N GLU A 466 -1.69 27.29 -16.48
CA GLU A 466 -1.20 26.90 -15.15
C GLU A 466 -0.34 25.63 -15.21
N GLU A 467 -0.77 24.58 -15.91
CA GLU A 467 0.04 23.37 -16.10
C GLU A 467 1.37 23.69 -16.80
N LYS A 468 1.33 24.51 -17.86
CA LYS A 468 2.54 24.98 -18.54
C LYS A 468 3.44 25.79 -17.61
N ARG A 469 2.87 26.64 -16.75
CA ARG A 469 3.62 27.44 -15.77
C ARG A 469 4.34 26.53 -14.77
N VAL A 470 3.64 25.55 -14.19
CA VAL A 470 4.23 24.57 -13.26
C VAL A 470 5.40 23.83 -13.90
N LEU A 471 5.23 23.35 -15.14
CA LEU A 471 6.30 22.62 -15.84
C LEU A 471 7.49 23.52 -16.18
N LYS A 472 7.26 24.76 -16.63
CA LYS A 472 8.34 25.75 -16.89
C LYS A 472 9.13 26.06 -15.61
N GLU A 473 8.44 26.35 -14.51
CA GLU A 473 9.09 26.65 -13.23
C GLU A 473 9.84 25.43 -12.68
N SER A 474 9.31 24.21 -12.88
CA SER A 474 9.99 22.97 -12.51
C SER A 474 11.24 22.73 -13.35
N ILE A 475 11.20 23.00 -14.66
CA ILE A 475 12.38 22.96 -15.54
C ILE A 475 13.44 23.97 -15.10
N ASP A 476 13.03 25.21 -14.79
CA ASP A 476 13.96 26.25 -14.37
C ASP A 476 14.60 25.92 -13.02
N ALA A 477 13.85 25.31 -12.11
CA ALA A 477 14.38 24.76 -10.86
C ALA A 477 15.36 23.60 -11.11
N ALA A 478 15.02 22.66 -12.00
CA ALA A 478 15.88 21.53 -12.36
C ALA A 478 17.21 21.98 -12.98
N LYS A 479 17.21 23.00 -13.84
CA LYS A 479 18.43 23.60 -14.41
C LYS A 479 19.35 24.18 -13.33
N LYS A 480 18.79 24.83 -12.29
CA LYS A 480 19.56 25.34 -11.15
C LYS A 480 20.15 24.19 -10.31
N VAL A 481 19.39 23.11 -10.13
CA VAL A 481 19.87 21.89 -9.48
C VAL A 481 21.05 21.30 -10.25
N ASP A 482 20.94 21.12 -11.57
CA ASP A 482 22.02 20.60 -12.41
C ASP A 482 23.31 21.43 -12.29
N ALA A 483 23.17 22.76 -12.35
CA ALA A 483 24.31 23.67 -12.17
C ALA A 483 24.95 23.54 -10.78
N THR A 484 24.17 23.23 -9.75
CA THR A 484 24.63 23.05 -8.37
C THR A 484 25.33 21.71 -8.17
N LEU A 485 24.76 20.63 -8.70
CA LEU A 485 25.31 19.28 -8.56
C LEU A 485 26.59 19.07 -9.38
N LYS A 486 26.84 19.90 -10.40
CA LYS A 486 28.04 19.84 -11.27
C LYS A 486 28.28 18.45 -11.87
N LEU A 487 27.20 17.74 -12.18
CA LEU A 487 27.28 16.39 -12.74
C LEU A 487 27.89 16.41 -14.14
N LYS A 488 28.67 15.38 -14.48
CA LYS A 488 29.10 15.15 -15.85
C LYS A 488 27.96 14.48 -16.59
N LEU A 489 27.32 15.22 -17.48
CA LEU A 489 26.14 14.78 -18.22
C LEU A 489 26.47 14.19 -19.60
N ASP A 490 27.71 13.74 -19.79
CA ASP A 490 28.27 13.32 -21.08
C ASP A 490 28.39 11.80 -21.19
#